data_AF-A0A3N9RQD6-F1
#
_entry.id   AF-A0A3N9RQD6-F1
#
_cell.length_a   1.000
_cell.length_b   1.000
_cell.length_c   1.000
_cell.angle_alpha   90.00
_cell.angle_beta   90.00
_cell.angle_gamma   90.00
#
_symmetry.space_group_name_H-M   'P 1'
#
loop_
_entity.id
_entity.type
_entity.pdbx_description
1 polymer ?
#
loop_
_entity_poly.entity_id
_entity_poly.type
_entity_poly.pdbx_seq_one_letter_code
_entity_poly.pdbx_strand_id
1 'polypeptide(L)'
;MKAAAPPRSAIIVWVLLLGVLAALLVFAGTYGEAKRKSELRHLLFANSRLTAEQLSRCLMNRMPLTGKSWKAVEGMTDTIEAWNGARGLRVRIVDAAMRGRRVEISTPGGRPLRDQEAEALRTCLSGG
;
A
#
# COMPACT_ATOMS: atom_id res chain seq x y z
N MET A 1 -32.76 9.07 43.08
CA MET A 1 -33.79 8.58 42.14
C MET A 1 -33.15 7.47 41.30
N LYS A 2 -33.57 6.21 41.45
CA LYS A 2 -33.03 5.10 40.64
C LYS A 2 -33.61 5.22 39.23
N ALA A 3 -32.76 5.43 38.23
CA ALA A 3 -33.20 5.41 36.84
C ALA A 3 -33.85 4.04 36.54
N ALA A 4 -35.09 4.05 36.09
CA ALA A 4 -35.78 2.83 35.66
C ALA A 4 -34.96 2.16 34.57
N ALA A 5 -34.77 0.84 34.66
CA ALA A 5 -34.04 0.09 33.66
C ALA A 5 -34.68 0.31 32.28
N PRO A 6 -33.88 0.59 31.22
CA PRO A 6 -34.43 0.91 29.92
C PRO A 6 -35.26 -0.27 29.39
N PRO A 7 -36.36 0.00 28.67
CA PRO A 7 -37.19 -1.05 28.10
C PRO A 7 -36.36 -1.92 27.15
N ARG A 8 -36.61 -3.23 27.17
CA ARG A 8 -35.85 -4.21 26.36
C ARG A 8 -35.83 -3.86 24.87
N SER A 9 -36.89 -3.24 24.35
CA SER A 9 -36.96 -2.75 22.97
C SER A 9 -35.93 -1.67 22.68
N ALA A 10 -35.69 -0.73 23.61
CA ALA A 10 -34.66 0.29 23.44
C ALA A 10 -33.26 -0.32 23.38
N ILE A 11 -32.98 -1.32 24.21
CA ILE A 11 -31.70 -2.05 24.20
C ILE A 11 -31.48 -2.75 22.85
N ILE A 12 -32.51 -3.43 22.32
CA ILE A 12 -32.43 -4.12 21.02
C ILE A 12 -32.16 -3.12 19.89
N VAL A 13 -32.86 -1.97 19.88
CA VAL A 13 -32.65 -0.92 18.87
C VAL A 13 -31.23 -0.36 18.93
N TRP A 14 -30.69 -0.12 20.13
CA TRP A 14 -29.31 0.34 20.30
C TRP A 14 -28.27 -0.67 19.82
N VAL A 15 -28.47 -1.96 20.11
CA VAL A 15 -27.59 -3.02 19.62
C VAL A 15 -27.62 -3.10 18.09
N LEU A 16 -28.80 -2.99 17.47
CA LEU A 16 -28.93 -2.95 16.02
C LEU A 16 -28.23 -1.74 15.41
N LEU A 17 -28.42 -0.54 15.98
CA LEU A 17 -27.75 0.67 15.51
C LEU A 17 -26.22 0.56 15.58
N LEU A 18 -25.69 0.03 16.69
CA LEU A 18 -24.25 -0.20 16.83
C LEU A 18 -23.74 -1.26 15.84
N GLY A 19 -24.52 -2.32 15.60
CA GLY A 19 -24.20 -3.33 14.60
C GLY A 19 -24.16 -2.76 13.18
N VAL A 20 -25.14 -1.94 12.81
CA VAL A 20 -25.16 -1.26 11.50
C VAL A 20 -24.00 -0.29 11.38
N LEU A 21 -23.69 0.49 12.41
CA LEU A 21 -22.56 1.42 12.41
C LEU A 21 -21.23 0.66 12.22
N ALA A 22 -21.03 -0.44 12.95
CA ALA A 22 -19.83 -1.28 12.80
C ALA A 22 -19.72 -1.85 11.38
N ALA A 23 -20.83 -2.35 10.81
CA ALA A 23 -20.85 -2.84 9.44
C ALA A 23 -20.52 -1.74 8.42
N LEU A 24 -21.05 -0.53 8.60
CA LEU A 24 -20.74 0.62 7.74
C LEU A 24 -19.27 1.04 7.83
N LEU A 25 -18.67 1.02 9.02
CA LEU A 25 -17.26 1.33 9.22
C LEU A 25 -16.35 0.30 8.54
N VAL A 26 -16.66 -0.99 8.70
CA VAL A 26 -15.94 -2.07 8.00
C VAL A 26 -16.09 -1.92 6.48
N PHE A 27 -17.31 -1.66 6.01
CA PHE A 27 -17.59 -1.47 4.59
C PHE A 27 -16.87 -0.25 4.01
N ALA A 28 -16.84 0.89 4.72
CA ALA A 28 -16.11 2.08 4.29
C ALA A 28 -14.59 1.81 4.22
N GLY A 29 -14.05 1.05 5.16
CA GLY A 29 -12.66 0.61 5.14
C GLY A 29 -12.33 -0.24 3.91
N THR A 30 -13.16 -1.27 3.64
CA THR A 30 -12.93 -2.18 2.50
C THR A 30 -13.18 -1.51 1.15
N TYR A 31 -14.19 -0.63 1.04
CA TYR A 31 -14.43 0.16 -0.17
C TYR A 31 -13.29 1.16 -0.45
N GLY A 32 -12.76 1.79 0.59
CA GLY A 32 -11.60 2.68 0.50
C GLY A 32 -10.38 1.95 -0.04
N GLU A 33 -10.10 0.75 0.47
CA GLU A 33 -8.99 -0.08 -0.04
C GLU A 33 -9.22 -0.55 -1.48
N ALA A 34 -10.45 -0.92 -1.84
CA ALA A 34 -10.80 -1.37 -3.19
C ALA A 34 -10.62 -0.24 -4.23
N LYS A 35 -11.12 0.97 -3.95
CA LYS A 35 -10.90 2.14 -4.83
C LYS A 35 -9.43 2.55 -4.92
N ARG A 36 -8.68 2.43 -3.82
CA ARG A 36 -7.22 2.72 -3.84
C ARG A 36 -6.47 1.80 -4.79
N LYS A 37 -6.87 0.53 -4.89
CA LYS A 37 -6.26 -0.42 -5.83
C LYS A 37 -6.58 -0.09 -7.29
N SER A 38 -7.76 0.45 -7.60
CA SER A 38 -8.16 0.81 -8.97
C SER A 38 -7.57 2.12 -9.49
N GLU A 39 -7.13 3.03 -8.62
CA GLU A 39 -6.56 4.34 -9.01
C GLU A 39 -5.03 4.37 -9.08
N LEU A 40 -4.34 3.24 -8.85
CA LEU A 40 -2.90 3.13 -9.05
C LEU A 40 -2.57 3.12 -10.55
N ARG A 41 -2.57 4.31 -11.17
CA ARG A 41 -2.08 4.49 -12.54
C ARG A 41 -0.56 4.36 -12.54
N HIS A 42 -0.05 3.34 -13.27
CA HIS A 42 1.37 3.07 -13.46
C HIS A 42 2.06 4.29 -14.10
N LEU A 43 3.06 4.88 -13.44
CA LEU A 43 3.71 6.04 -14.04
C LEU A 43 5.22 6.05 -14.10
N LEU A 44 5.96 5.13 -13.47
CA LEU A 44 7.40 5.06 -13.69
C LEU A 44 7.89 3.62 -13.80
N PHE A 45 8.68 3.42 -14.85
CA PHE A 45 9.43 2.20 -15.10
C PHE A 45 10.91 2.54 -15.10
N ALA A 46 11.68 1.85 -14.28
CA ALA A 46 13.12 1.98 -14.27
C ALA A 46 13.79 0.62 -14.39
N ASN A 47 14.87 0.55 -15.15
CA ASN A 47 15.69 -0.64 -15.23
C ASN A 47 16.82 -0.55 -14.20
N SER A 48 17.14 -1.65 -13.53
CA SER A 48 18.26 -1.76 -12.60
C SER A 48 19.09 -3.01 -12.89
N ARG A 49 20.41 -2.90 -12.64
CA ARG A 49 21.35 -4.02 -12.67
C ARG A 49 21.50 -4.70 -11.29
N LEU A 50 21.09 -4.02 -10.21
CA LEU A 50 21.13 -4.55 -8.85
C LEU A 50 20.15 -5.70 -8.66
N THR A 51 20.38 -6.59 -7.69
CA THR A 51 19.42 -7.65 -7.33
C THR A 51 18.14 -7.07 -6.70
N ALA A 52 17.03 -7.80 -6.78
CA ALA A 52 15.79 -7.39 -6.14
C ALA A 52 15.97 -7.13 -4.64
N GLU A 53 16.83 -7.92 -3.99
CA GLU A 53 17.19 -7.80 -2.58
C GLU A 53 18.11 -6.60 -2.26
N GLN A 54 19.03 -6.25 -3.16
CA GLN A 54 19.85 -5.05 -3.01
C GLN A 54 19.01 -3.78 -3.18
N LEU A 55 18.15 -3.78 -4.20
CA LEU A 55 17.27 -2.67 -4.49
C LEU A 55 16.21 -2.49 -3.38
N SER A 56 15.63 -3.59 -2.88
CA SER A 56 14.67 -3.55 -1.79
C SER A 56 15.28 -2.99 -0.51
N ARG A 57 16.52 -3.39 -0.16
CA ARG A 57 17.27 -2.83 0.98
C ARG A 57 17.59 -1.35 0.80
N CYS A 58 18.08 -0.95 -0.37
CA CYS A 58 18.36 0.46 -0.63
C CYS A 58 17.10 1.33 -0.49
N LEU A 59 15.99 0.89 -1.09
CA LEU A 59 14.73 1.60 -1.03
C LEU A 59 14.18 1.63 0.40
N MET A 60 14.27 0.56 1.18
CA MET A 60 13.86 0.59 2.60
C MET A 60 14.65 1.61 3.42
N ASN A 61 15.94 1.80 3.11
CA ASN A 61 16.81 2.72 3.84
C ASN A 61 16.64 4.18 3.41
N ARG A 62 16.51 4.42 2.10
CA ARG A 62 16.50 5.78 1.51
C ARG A 62 15.11 6.34 1.29
N MET A 63 14.12 5.46 1.13
CA MET A 63 12.71 5.80 1.00
C MET A 63 12.03 5.34 2.28
N PRO A 64 11.54 6.23 3.16
CA PRO A 64 10.86 5.84 4.38
C PRO A 64 9.50 5.21 4.02
N LEU A 65 9.54 3.91 3.69
CA LEU A 65 8.41 3.05 3.42
C LEU A 65 7.81 2.69 4.78
N THR A 66 6.69 3.32 5.16
CA THR A 66 6.01 2.99 6.42
C THR A 66 5.26 1.65 6.37
N GLY A 67 5.51 0.84 5.34
CA GLY A 67 4.95 -0.50 5.17
C GLY A 67 5.77 -1.53 5.95
N LYS A 68 5.10 -2.58 6.46
CA LYS A 68 5.73 -3.56 7.36
C LYS A 68 6.81 -4.43 6.69
N SER A 69 6.78 -4.60 5.37
CA SER A 69 7.75 -5.42 4.62
C SER A 69 7.42 -5.45 3.12
N TRP A 70 8.41 -5.89 2.32
CA TRP A 70 8.18 -6.38 0.96
C TRP A 70 7.41 -7.70 1.02
N LYS A 71 6.46 -7.90 0.10
CA LYS A 71 5.64 -9.10 -0.04
C LYS A 71 5.77 -9.65 -1.45
N ALA A 72 5.74 -10.98 -1.60
CA ALA A 72 5.61 -11.59 -2.91
C ALA A 72 4.26 -11.20 -3.55
N VAL A 73 4.24 -11.02 -4.86
CA VAL A 73 2.99 -10.81 -5.61
C VAL A 73 2.42 -12.17 -5.98
N GLU A 74 1.21 -12.47 -5.50
CA GLU A 74 0.53 -13.73 -5.83
C GLU A 74 0.42 -13.92 -7.34
N GLY A 75 0.84 -15.09 -7.83
CA GLY A 75 0.85 -15.44 -9.26
C GLY A 75 2.09 -14.96 -10.04
N MET A 76 3.07 -14.33 -9.40
CA MET A 76 4.34 -13.93 -10.05
C MET A 76 5.55 -14.33 -9.21
N THR A 77 6.26 -15.38 -9.63
CA THR A 77 7.37 -16.01 -8.89
C THR A 77 8.57 -15.08 -8.66
N ASP A 78 8.77 -14.11 -9.55
CA ASP A 78 9.94 -13.22 -9.56
C ASP A 78 9.58 -11.76 -9.25
N THR A 79 8.48 -11.55 -8.53
CA THR A 79 7.98 -10.20 -8.25
C THR A 79 7.76 -9.97 -6.77
N ILE A 80 8.42 -8.94 -6.25
CA ILE A 80 8.22 -8.45 -4.89
C ILE A 80 7.62 -7.06 -4.90
N GLU A 81 6.82 -6.75 -3.90
CA GLU A 81 6.06 -5.52 -3.79
C GLU A 81 6.05 -4.97 -2.37
N ALA A 82 6.25 -3.67 -2.23
CA ALA A 82 6.03 -2.96 -0.98
C ALA A 82 4.99 -1.85 -1.19
N TRP A 83 4.04 -1.76 -0.26
CA TRP A 83 3.08 -0.66 -0.18
C TRP A 83 3.40 0.24 1.01
N ASN A 84 3.59 1.53 0.73
CA ASN A 84 3.68 2.58 1.73
C ASN A 84 2.32 3.26 1.86
N GLY A 85 1.55 2.85 2.88
CA GLY A 85 0.21 3.38 3.15
C GLY A 85 0.18 4.86 3.54
N ALA A 86 1.24 5.36 4.19
CA ALA A 86 1.31 6.76 4.64
C ALA A 86 1.58 7.73 3.48
N ARG A 87 2.38 7.31 2.50
CA ARG A 87 2.70 8.14 1.31
C ARG A 87 1.86 7.82 0.09
N GLY A 88 1.07 6.74 0.14
CA GLY A 88 0.35 6.22 -1.02
C GLY A 88 1.34 5.90 -2.13
N LEU A 89 2.25 4.95 -1.89
CA LEU A 89 3.27 4.58 -2.87
C LEU A 89 3.42 3.06 -2.93
N ARG A 90 3.25 2.49 -4.12
CA ARG A 90 3.46 1.07 -4.41
C ARG A 90 4.73 0.95 -5.21
N VAL A 91 5.67 0.16 -4.72
CA VAL A 91 6.87 -0.19 -5.46
C VAL A 91 6.85 -1.68 -5.71
N ARG A 92 6.98 -2.07 -6.98
CA ARG A 92 7.07 -3.44 -7.42
C ARG A 92 8.41 -3.64 -8.12
N ILE A 93 9.13 -4.69 -7.76
CA ILE A 93 10.37 -5.08 -8.42
C ILE A 93 10.10 -6.40 -9.13
N VAL A 94 10.29 -6.40 -10.45
CA VAL A 94 10.14 -7.56 -11.32
C VAL A 94 11.54 -8.01 -11.74
N ASP A 95 11.92 -9.20 -11.28
CA ASP A 95 13.18 -9.85 -11.62
C ASP A 95 13.06 -10.68 -12.90
N ALA A 96 13.23 -10.04 -14.05
CA ALA A 96 13.34 -10.75 -15.31
C ALA A 96 14.81 -11.14 -15.54
N ALA A 97 15.22 -12.31 -15.02
CA ALA A 97 16.60 -12.82 -15.00
C ALA A 97 17.40 -12.64 -16.31
N MET A 98 16.73 -12.63 -17.47
CA MET A 98 17.34 -12.50 -18.80
C MET A 98 17.23 -11.09 -19.45
N ARG A 99 16.34 -10.21 -18.96
CA ARG A 99 16.04 -8.91 -19.61
C ARG A 99 16.37 -7.68 -18.74
N GLY A 100 16.92 -7.91 -17.55
CA GLY A 100 17.19 -6.86 -16.56
C GLY A 100 16.01 -6.69 -15.60
N ARG A 101 16.29 -6.10 -14.43
CA ARG A 101 15.26 -5.88 -13.40
C ARG A 101 14.48 -4.61 -13.69
N ARG A 102 13.15 -4.72 -13.62
CA ARG A 102 12.24 -3.60 -13.80
C ARG A 102 11.63 -3.20 -12.47
N VAL A 103 11.69 -1.91 -12.18
CA VAL A 103 11.04 -1.30 -11.02
C VAL A 103 9.81 -0.57 -11.52
N GLU A 104 8.64 -0.98 -11.03
CA GLU A 104 7.37 -0.31 -11.30
C GLU A 104 6.94 0.47 -10.07
N ILE A 105 6.64 1.75 -10.26
CA ILE A 105 6.20 2.61 -9.18
C ILE A 105 4.82 3.15 -9.52
N SER A 106 3.90 2.97 -8.58
CA SER A 106 2.51 3.41 -8.72
C SER A 106 2.09 4.26 -7.53
N THR A 107 1.40 5.36 -7.83
CA THR A 107 0.88 6.31 -6.86
C THR A 107 -0.64 6.47 -7.06
N PRO A 108 -1.42 6.78 -6.01
CA PRO A 108 -2.84 7.10 -6.14
C PRO A 108 -3.06 8.25 -7.11
N GLY A 109 -4.01 8.09 -8.02
CA GLY A 109 -4.35 9.09 -9.02
C GLY A 109 -3.24 9.39 -10.03
N GLY A 110 -2.14 8.65 -10.00
CA GLY A 110 -0.97 8.91 -10.83
C GLY A 110 -0.23 10.20 -10.50
N ARG A 111 -0.20 10.61 -9.22
CA ARG A 111 0.62 11.77 -8.81
C ARG A 111 2.10 11.56 -9.20
N PRO A 112 2.83 12.61 -9.60
CA PRO A 112 4.28 12.51 -9.78
C PRO A 112 4.97 12.14 -8.46
N LEU A 113 6.15 11.53 -8.59
CA LEU A 113 7.04 11.35 -7.43
C LEU A 113 7.46 12.72 -6.90
N ARG A 114 7.49 12.83 -5.57
CA ARG A 114 8.08 13.99 -4.91
C ARG A 114 9.59 13.97 -5.13
N ASP A 115 10.24 15.13 -5.07
CA ASP A 115 11.69 15.23 -5.32
C ASP A 115 12.51 14.27 -4.44
N GLN A 116 12.16 14.16 -3.16
CA GLN A 116 12.79 13.21 -2.23
C GLN A 116 12.59 11.73 -2.63
N GLU A 117 11.43 11.40 -3.20
CA GLU A 117 11.11 10.04 -3.66
C GLU A 117 11.86 9.72 -4.95
N ALA A 118 11.93 10.69 -5.87
CA ALA A 118 12.67 10.57 -7.11
C ALA A 118 14.18 10.49 -6.88
N GLU A 119 14.71 11.28 -5.95
CA GLU A 119 16.13 11.27 -5.61
C GLU A 119 16.54 9.95 -4.95
N ALA A 120 15.79 9.49 -3.94
CA ALA A 120 16.01 8.18 -3.33
C ALA A 120 15.99 7.05 -4.36
N LEU A 121 15.04 7.11 -5.31
CA LEU A 121 14.96 6.16 -6.40
C LEU A 121 16.20 6.22 -7.31
N ARG A 122 16.61 7.42 -7.74
CA ARG A 122 17.79 7.61 -8.58
C ARG A 122 19.04 7.05 -7.91
N THR A 123 19.29 7.40 -6.66
CA THR A 123 20.42 6.89 -5.88
C THR A 123 20.41 5.35 -5.82
N CYS A 124 19.24 4.75 -5.55
CA CYS A 124 19.15 3.29 -5.48
C CYS A 124 19.28 2.60 -6.85
N LEU A 125 18.84 3.24 -7.95
CA LEU A 125 19.00 2.70 -9.29
C LEU A 125 20.44 2.81 -9.82
N SER A 126 21.17 3.84 -9.41
CA SER A 126 22.56 4.08 -9.84
C SER A 126 23.58 3.20 -9.13
N GLY A 127 23.17 2.40 -8.13
CA GLY A 127 24.08 1.52 -7.40
C GLY A 127 24.33 1.88 -5.93
N GLY A 128 23.76 2.99 -5.45
CA GLY A 128 24.02 3.53 -4.10
C GLY A 128 25.23 4.43 -4.05
#